data_AF-A0A3Q0IZR3-F1
#
_entry.id   AF-A0A3Q0IZR3-F1
#
_cell.length_a   1.000
_cell.length_b   1.000
_cell.length_c   1.000
_cell.angle_alpha   90.00
_cell.angle_beta   90.00
_cell.angle_gamma   90.00
#
_symmetry.space_group_name_H-M   'P 1'
#
loop_
_entity.id
_entity.type
_entity.pdbx_description
1 polymer ?
#
loop_
_entity_poly.entity_id
_entity_poly.type
_entity_poly.pdbx_seq_one_letter_code
_entity_poly.pdbx_strand_id
1 'polypeptide(L)'
;MEKKTNGTPASSADVPFSKEMRKVTRDVHDLSDALVNAKLVLAMSDTSIWIEGLLVFYEVFKFLESAMEEHKSNQYLQQFNISDMKRTEAFEADLEHYLGPDWKADYKPRESVVNYLNHLEDRT
;
A
#
# COMPACT_ATOMS: atom_id res chain seq x y z
N MET A 1 32.98 48.58 1.49
CA MET A 1 33.26 47.13 1.68
C MET A 1 32.26 46.61 2.70
N GLU A 2 31.06 46.26 2.25
CA GLU A 2 30.07 45.56 3.07
C GLU A 2 30.40 44.07 3.05
N LYS A 3 30.64 43.50 4.23
CA LYS A 3 30.83 42.07 4.41
C LYS A 3 29.50 41.37 4.13
N LYS A 4 29.41 40.64 3.01
CA LYS A 4 28.38 39.63 2.78
C LYS A 4 28.57 38.53 3.83
N THR A 5 27.61 38.38 4.72
CA THR A 5 27.50 37.23 5.62
C THR A 5 27.10 36.01 4.78
N ASN A 6 28.02 35.07 4.63
CA ASN A 6 27.73 33.75 4.06
C ASN A 6 26.76 33.04 5.02
N GLY A 7 25.53 32.83 4.57
CA GLY A 7 24.57 31.97 5.25
C GLY A 7 25.06 30.53 5.24
N THR A 8 25.22 29.97 6.43
CA THR A 8 25.37 28.54 6.67
C THR A 8 24.26 27.77 5.93
N PRO A 9 24.54 26.70 5.16
CA PRO A 9 23.49 25.93 4.54
C PRO A 9 22.65 25.27 5.65
N ALA A 10 21.33 25.45 5.58
CA ALA A 10 20.40 24.82 6.50
C ALA A 10 20.62 23.30 6.48
N SER A 11 20.80 22.73 7.67
CA SER A 11 20.84 21.29 7.90
C SER A 11 19.60 20.63 7.29
N SER A 12 19.74 19.45 6.69
CA SER A 12 18.65 18.63 6.15
C SER A 12 17.65 18.13 7.21
N ALA A 13 17.69 18.65 8.43
CA ALA A 13 16.83 18.29 9.56
C ALA A 13 15.49 19.05 9.61
N ASP A 14 15.22 19.98 8.69
CA ASP A 14 14.05 20.89 8.78
C ASP A 14 12.80 20.44 8.01
N VAL A 15 12.87 19.35 7.23
CA VAL A 15 11.72 18.86 6.45
C VAL A 15 11.15 17.59 7.08
N PRO A 16 9.87 17.58 7.51
CA PRO A 16 9.22 16.36 8.00
C PRO A 16 9.25 15.24 6.96
N PHE A 17 9.54 14.01 7.40
CA PHE A 17 9.58 12.82 6.54
C PHE A 17 8.34 12.65 5.65
N SER A 18 7.15 13.00 6.17
CA SER A 18 5.89 12.98 5.39
C SER A 18 5.91 13.93 4.19
N LYS A 19 6.57 15.09 4.29
CA LYS A 19 6.75 16.02 3.16
C LYS A 19 7.75 15.49 2.16
N GLU A 20 8.81 14.81 2.61
CA GLU A 20 9.78 14.17 1.74
C GLU A 20 9.13 13.04 0.94
N MET A 21 8.46 12.12 1.62
CA MET A 21 7.70 11.02 1.00
C MET A 21 6.73 11.55 -0.05
N ARG A 22 5.89 12.54 0.30
CA ARG A 22 4.96 13.16 -0.65
C ARG A 22 5.66 13.75 -1.87
N LYS A 23 6.82 14.38 -1.69
CA LYS A 23 7.57 14.99 -2.80
C LYS A 23 8.14 13.92 -3.74
N VAL A 24 8.75 12.87 -3.19
CA VAL A 24 9.44 11.85 -3.99
C VAL A 24 8.47 10.87 -4.66
N THR A 25 7.25 10.71 -4.13
CA THR A 25 6.23 9.82 -4.73
C THR A 25 5.22 10.54 -5.62
N ARG A 26 5.22 11.87 -5.69
CA ARG A 26 4.20 12.65 -6.42
C ARG A 26 4.02 12.18 -7.86
N ASP A 27 5.10 12.12 -8.64
CA ASP A 27 4.98 11.89 -10.07
C ASP A 27 4.49 10.45 -10.37
N VAL A 28 4.91 9.46 -9.55
CA VAL A 28 4.40 8.08 -9.65
C VAL A 28 2.97 7.95 -9.12
N HIS A 29 2.59 8.74 -8.11
CA HIS A 29 1.23 8.81 -7.59
C HIS A 29 0.28 9.39 -8.63
N ASP A 30 0.63 10.49 -9.29
CA ASP A 30 -0.20 11.13 -10.31
C ASP A 30 -0.49 10.18 -11.49
N LEU A 31 0.53 9.44 -11.93
CA LEU A 31 0.35 8.39 -12.94
C LEU A 31 -0.55 7.24 -12.44
N SER A 32 -0.30 6.77 -11.21
CA SER A 32 -1.07 5.68 -10.61
C SER A 32 -2.54 6.06 -10.43
N ASP A 33 -2.83 7.27 -9.97
CA ASP A 33 -4.19 7.80 -9.82
C ASP A 33 -4.95 7.81 -11.13
N ALA A 34 -4.32 8.28 -12.21
CA ALA A 34 -4.95 8.28 -13.53
C ALA A 34 -5.32 6.85 -13.98
N LEU A 35 -4.41 5.89 -13.78
CA LEU A 35 -4.64 4.49 -14.14
C LEU A 35 -5.69 3.81 -13.26
N VAL A 36 -5.63 4.02 -11.94
CA VAL A 36 -6.60 3.47 -10.98
C VAL A 36 -7.99 4.03 -11.26
N ASN A 37 -8.13 5.35 -11.46
CA ASN A 37 -9.42 5.97 -11.78
C ASN A 37 -10.01 5.42 -13.08
N ALA A 38 -9.19 5.23 -14.11
CA ALA A 38 -9.65 4.59 -15.35
C ALA A 38 -10.11 3.15 -15.12
N LYS A 39 -9.36 2.36 -14.32
CA LYS A 39 -9.76 0.99 -13.95
C LYS A 39 -11.02 0.95 -13.10
N LEU A 40 -11.23 1.91 -12.20
CA LEU A 40 -12.43 2.00 -11.38
C LEU A 40 -13.68 2.24 -12.22
N VAL A 41 -13.60 3.10 -13.25
CA VAL A 41 -14.71 3.27 -14.20
C VAL A 41 -15.09 1.95 -14.86
N LEU A 42 -14.12 1.14 -15.27
CA LEU A 42 -14.35 -0.19 -15.84
C LEU A 42 -14.89 -1.18 -14.80
N ALA A 43 -14.33 -1.20 -13.59
CA ALA A 43 -14.76 -2.08 -12.52
C ALA A 43 -16.19 -1.81 -12.06
N MET A 44 -16.64 -0.55 -12.08
CA MET A 44 -18.04 -0.20 -11.80
C MET A 44 -19.01 -0.72 -12.86
N SER A 45 -18.53 -1.00 -14.08
CA SER A 45 -19.34 -1.58 -15.14
C SER A 45 -19.31 -3.11 -15.18
N ASP A 46 -18.38 -3.76 -14.46
CA ASP A 46 -18.17 -5.20 -14.49
C ASP A 46 -17.73 -5.73 -13.12
N THR A 47 -18.64 -6.46 -12.47
CA THR A 47 -18.42 -7.08 -11.17
C THR A 47 -17.25 -8.05 -11.16
N SER A 48 -16.94 -8.73 -12.28
CA SER A 48 -15.79 -9.62 -12.34
C SER A 48 -14.48 -8.86 -12.18
N ILE A 49 -14.34 -7.71 -12.84
CA ILE A 49 -13.17 -6.82 -12.71
C ILE A 49 -13.07 -6.25 -11.30
N TRP A 50 -14.20 -5.91 -10.68
CA TRP A 50 -14.24 -5.48 -9.28
C TRP A 50 -13.69 -6.55 -8.33
N ILE A 51 -14.17 -7.79 -8.47
CA ILE A 51 -13.71 -8.94 -7.67
C ILE A 51 -12.21 -9.18 -7.87
N GLU A 52 -11.72 -9.09 -9.11
CA GLU A 52 -10.28 -9.21 -9.38
C GLU A 52 -9.47 -8.13 -8.64
N GLY A 53 -9.98 -6.90 -8.58
CA GLY A 53 -9.38 -5.82 -7.81
C GLY A 53 -9.32 -6.14 -6.31
N LEU A 54 -10.42 -6.64 -5.75
CA LEU A 54 -10.49 -7.06 -4.34
C LEU A 54 -9.47 -8.17 -4.03
N LEU A 55 -9.36 -9.19 -4.89
CA LEU A 55 -8.39 -10.28 -4.72
C LEU A 55 -6.94 -9.80 -4.78
N VAL A 56 -6.64 -8.79 -5.61
CA VAL A 56 -5.30 -8.18 -5.66
C VAL A 56 -4.97 -7.45 -4.37
N PHE A 57 -5.89 -6.62 -3.86
CA PHE A 57 -5.65 -5.88 -2.62
C PHE A 57 -5.65 -6.79 -1.39
N TYR A 58 -6.52 -7.81 -1.35
CA TYR A 58 -6.59 -8.79 -0.26
C TYR A 58 -5.21 -9.37 0.09
N GLU A 59 -4.49 -9.89 -0.90
CA GLU A 59 -3.18 -10.52 -0.68
C GLU A 59 -2.12 -9.53 -0.22
N VAL A 60 -2.13 -8.31 -0.77
CA VAL A 60 -1.19 -7.26 -0.37
C VAL A 60 -1.42 -6.85 1.08
N PHE A 61 -2.67 -6.59 1.47
CA PHE A 61 -2.99 -6.19 2.84
C PHE A 61 -2.75 -7.32 3.83
N LYS A 62 -3.12 -8.55 3.48
CA LYS A 62 -2.83 -9.74 4.29
C LYS A 62 -1.34 -9.87 4.58
N PHE A 63 -0.49 -9.76 3.56
CA PHE A 63 0.95 -9.79 3.72
C PHE A 63 1.45 -8.65 4.65
N LEU A 64 1.06 -7.41 4.36
CA LEU A 64 1.51 -6.25 5.15
C LEU A 64 1.08 -6.34 6.61
N GLU A 65 -0.14 -6.78 6.88
CA GLU A 65 -0.65 -6.93 8.24
C GLU A 65 0.05 -8.05 9.01
N SER A 66 0.37 -9.18 8.36
CA SER A 66 1.19 -10.23 8.94
C SER A 66 2.59 -9.73 9.26
N ALA A 67 3.26 -9.03 8.34
CA ALA A 67 4.58 -8.46 8.56
C ALA A 67 4.58 -7.46 9.73
N MET A 68 3.55 -6.62 9.85
CA MET A 68 3.42 -5.68 10.98
C MET A 68 3.29 -6.39 12.34
N GLU A 69 2.61 -7.55 12.38
CA GLU A 69 2.51 -8.36 13.60
C GLU A 69 3.83 -9.06 13.93
N GLU A 70 4.54 -9.59 12.92
CA GLU A 70 5.86 -10.20 13.08
C GLU A 70 6.90 -9.20 13.63
N HIS A 71 6.84 -7.94 13.17
CA HIS A 71 7.73 -6.87 13.59
C HIS A 71 7.15 -5.98 14.71
N LYS A 72 6.15 -6.43 15.46
CA LYS A 72 5.51 -5.61 16.51
C LYS A 72 6.44 -5.11 17.62
N SER A 73 7.59 -5.75 17.81
CA SER A 73 8.63 -5.35 18.78
C SER A 73 9.65 -4.36 18.20
N ASN A 74 9.59 -4.06 16.90
CA ASN A 74 10.46 -3.09 16.26
C ASN A 74 10.02 -1.67 16.63
N GLN A 75 10.91 -0.92 17.28
CA GLN A 75 10.64 0.43 17.79
C GLN A 75 10.15 1.43 16.73
N TYR A 76 10.51 1.24 15.46
CA TYR A 76 10.13 2.13 14.36
C TYR A 76 8.85 1.68 13.65
N LEU A 77 8.57 0.37 13.61
CA LEU A 77 7.39 -0.16 12.92
C LEU A 77 6.17 -0.19 13.84
N GLN A 78 6.35 -0.42 15.14
CA GLN A 78 5.24 -0.50 16.10
C GLN A 78 4.36 0.75 16.10
N GLN A 79 4.92 1.94 15.83
CA GLN A 79 4.18 3.21 15.77
C GLN A 79 3.20 3.28 14.59
N PHE A 80 3.37 2.42 13.58
CA PHE A 80 2.51 2.32 12.41
C PHE A 80 1.55 1.12 12.49
N ASN A 81 1.61 0.31 13.55
CA ASN A 81 0.67 -0.80 13.76
C ASN A 81 -0.64 -0.26 14.36
N ILE A 82 -1.47 0.33 13.50
CA ILE A 82 -2.75 0.95 13.87
C ILE A 82 -3.87 -0.06 13.59
N SER A 83 -4.55 -0.54 14.65
CA SER A 83 -5.60 -1.56 14.56
C SER A 83 -6.68 -1.24 13.52
N ASP A 84 -7.12 0.01 13.50
CA ASP A 84 -8.25 0.46 12.67
C ASP A 84 -7.88 0.62 11.19
N MET A 85 -6.61 0.44 10.85
CA MET A 85 -6.13 0.44 9.47
C MET A 85 -6.10 -0.95 8.84
N LYS A 86 -6.34 -2.02 9.61
CA LYS A 86 -6.44 -3.38 9.07
C LYS A 86 -7.63 -3.51 8.12
N ARG A 87 -7.41 -4.21 7.01
CA ARG A 87 -8.36 -4.40 5.90
C ARG A 87 -8.55 -5.86 5.53
N THR A 88 -7.67 -6.77 5.92
CA THR A 88 -7.77 -8.20 5.55
C THR A 88 -9.16 -8.75 5.81
N GLU A 89 -9.70 -8.61 7.03
CA GLU A 89 -11.02 -9.14 7.39
C GLU A 89 -12.16 -8.51 6.56
N ALA A 90 -12.08 -7.22 6.25
CA ALA A 90 -13.06 -6.54 5.41
C ALA A 90 -13.02 -7.07 3.96
N PHE A 91 -11.83 -7.29 3.40
CA PHE A 91 -11.68 -7.93 2.09
C PHE A 91 -12.21 -9.36 2.09
N GLU A 92 -12.00 -10.13 3.16
CA GLU A 92 -12.53 -11.50 3.26
C GLU A 92 -14.06 -11.52 3.25
N ALA A 93 -14.70 -10.58 3.97
CA ALA A 93 -16.15 -10.43 3.97
C ALA A 93 -16.70 -10.01 2.59
N ASP A 94 -16.04 -9.07 1.92
CA ASP A 94 -16.43 -8.66 0.56
C ASP A 94 -16.28 -9.82 -0.43
N LEU A 95 -15.17 -10.56 -0.36
CA LEU A 95 -14.92 -11.69 -1.25
C LEU A 95 -15.88 -12.86 -0.99
N GLU A 96 -16.21 -13.14 0.27
CA GLU A 96 -17.25 -14.12 0.61
C GLU A 96 -18.62 -13.70 0.06
N HIS A 97 -18.97 -12.41 0.13
CA HIS A 97 -20.21 -11.91 -0.46
C HIS A 97 -20.28 -12.15 -1.98
N TYR A 98 -19.20 -11.92 -2.71
CA TYR A 98 -19.18 -12.03 -4.17
C TYR A 98 -18.93 -13.45 -4.70
N LEU A 99 -18.10 -14.24 -4.03
CA LEU A 99 -17.63 -15.55 -4.50
C LEU A 99 -18.19 -16.73 -3.70
N GLY A 100 -18.85 -16.46 -2.56
CA GLY A 100 -19.37 -17.47 -1.66
C GLY A 100 -18.38 -17.89 -0.55
N PRO A 101 -18.83 -18.68 0.43
CA PRO A 101 -18.05 -19.02 1.64
C PRO A 101 -16.77 -19.82 1.35
N ASP A 102 -16.76 -20.62 0.28
CA ASP A 102 -15.62 -21.48 -0.09
C ASP A 102 -14.69 -20.85 -1.12
N TRP A 103 -14.72 -19.52 -1.29
CA TRP A 103 -13.97 -18.82 -2.32
C TRP A 103 -12.44 -19.07 -2.27
N LYS A 104 -11.91 -19.43 -1.10
CA LYS A 104 -10.49 -19.76 -0.91
C LYS A 104 -10.09 -21.14 -1.44
N ALA A 105 -11.02 -22.04 -1.73
CA ALA A 105 -10.72 -23.44 -2.04
C ALA A 105 -9.82 -23.62 -3.29
N ASP A 106 -10.11 -22.88 -4.35
CA ASP A 106 -9.36 -22.92 -5.61
C ASP A 106 -8.63 -21.59 -5.91
N TYR A 107 -8.67 -20.65 -4.98
CA TYR A 107 -8.08 -19.34 -5.16
C TYR A 107 -6.55 -19.41 -5.18
N LYS A 108 -5.96 -18.74 -6.19
CA LYS A 108 -4.53 -18.50 -6.29
C LYS A 108 -4.28 -17.03 -6.63
N PRO A 109 -3.32 -16.37 -5.95
CA PRO A 109 -2.92 -15.02 -6.30
C PRO A 109 -2.41 -14.94 -7.74
N ARG A 110 -2.63 -13.79 -8.38
CA ARG A 110 -2.07 -13.51 -9.71
C ARG A 110 -0.55 -13.47 -9.66
N GLU A 111 0.10 -13.84 -10.76
CA GLU A 111 1.56 -13.77 -10.86
C GLU A 111 2.12 -12.38 -10.52
N SER A 112 1.44 -11.30 -10.97
CA SER A 112 1.84 -9.94 -10.62
C SER A 112 1.79 -9.64 -9.12
N VAL A 113 0.84 -10.26 -8.41
CA VAL A 113 0.72 -10.15 -6.94
C VAL A 113 1.83 -10.94 -6.29
N VAL A 114 2.06 -12.20 -6.70
CA VAL A 114 3.16 -13.02 -6.20
C VAL A 114 4.51 -12.31 -6.36
N ASN A 115 4.77 -11.75 -7.54
CA ASN A 115 6.00 -11.00 -7.80
C ASN A 115 6.14 -9.77 -6.89
N TYR A 116 5.03 -9.09 -6.59
CA TYR A 116 5.04 -7.97 -5.66
C TYR A 116 5.25 -8.40 -4.22
N LEU A 117 4.65 -9.51 -3.78
CA LEU A 117 4.86 -10.07 -2.44
C LEU A 117 6.31 -10.50 -2.25
N ASN A 118 6.91 -11.19 -3.22
CA ASN A 118 8.34 -11.55 -3.19
C ASN A 118 9.22 -10.29 -3.08
N HIS A 119 8.88 -9.21 -3.79
CA HIS A 119 9.60 -7.95 -3.68
C HIS A 119 9.50 -7.29 -2.29
N LEU A 120 8.35 -7.44 -1.62
CA LEU A 120 8.17 -6.96 -0.26
C LEU A 120 8.95 -7.82 0.75
N GLU A 121 8.91 -9.15 0.59
CA GLU A 121 9.63 -10.10 1.43
C GLU A 121 11.15 -9.87 1.41
N ASP A 122 11.73 -9.56 0.23
CA ASP A 122 13.14 -9.18 0.10
C ASP A 122 13.53 -7.90 0.87
N ARG A 123 12.55 -7.14 1.38
CA ARG A 123 12.72 -5.82 2.02
C ARG A 123 12.23 -5.76 3.47
N THR A 124 11.62 -6.82 3.97
CA THR A 124 11.18 -6.99 5.38
C THR A 124 12.22 -7.79 6.16
#